data_AF-A0A7C2AEZ1-F1
#
_entry.id   AF-A0A7C2AEZ1-F1
#
_cell.length_a   1.000
_cell.length_b   1.000
_cell.length_c   1.000
_cell.angle_alpha   90.00
_cell.angle_beta   90.00
_cell.angle_gamma   90.00
#
_symmetry.space_group_name_H-M   'P 1'
#
loop_
_entity.id
_entity.type
_entity.pdbx_description
1 polymer ?
#
loop_
_entity_poly.entity_id
_entity_poly.type
_entity_poly.pdbx_seq_one_letter_code
_entity_poly.pdbx_strand_id
1 'polypeptide(L)'
;MSRVKLVVIMMVIALIQGCAYMTARSPQVVEKVDQMIAAQQYGQARKVLSSVPPSHVDYVKVQALIDEVNKQALSFEQQILQQGGELELAGKWYLAIQHYQKGLSRLPDSERIRSALQTLQVKQSSRIAALELELLIAQGEWLKQNLAIQNERSLLTSNNWFKEKQREEMVKNALQTAAALRERGELALEQDELSLAERVLHLAWQLDPSPATEEGLQALATKQKMIMNLEQQSKAAEAERQRQAILESRQHMRGILLTSFREALADRQLSQASDFVARLKLLGELNEDERQLERQLELLIKQQVEAGIDKGVEHYGLAQYEQAIASWKKVLLLEPENEQALEHIARAERILEKLQRLRENKNQE
;
A
#
# COMPACT_ATOMS: atom_id res chain seq x y z
N MET A 1 34.48 -20.64 30.85
CA MET A 1 33.72 -20.54 32.11
C MET A 1 34.04 -21.76 32.97
N SER A 2 34.56 -21.56 34.18
CA SER A 2 35.09 -22.63 35.06
C SER A 2 34.01 -23.66 35.42
N ARG A 3 34.33 -24.95 35.32
CA ARG A 3 33.48 -26.11 35.70
C ARG A 3 32.96 -26.00 37.14
N VAL A 4 33.68 -25.31 38.02
CA VAL A 4 33.28 -25.05 39.41
C VAL A 4 32.08 -24.10 39.47
N LYS A 5 32.01 -23.08 38.61
CA LYS A 5 30.84 -22.19 38.54
C LYS A 5 29.59 -22.92 38.03
N LEU A 6 29.77 -23.87 37.10
CA LEU A 6 28.65 -24.66 36.57
C LEU A 6 28.06 -25.62 37.60
N VAL A 7 28.91 -26.27 38.42
CA VAL A 7 28.47 -27.19 39.49
C VAL A 7 27.78 -26.43 40.63
N VAL A 8 28.29 -25.26 41.02
CA VAL A 8 27.66 -24.42 42.05
C VAL A 8 26.30 -23.90 41.58
N ILE A 9 26.16 -23.49 40.31
CA ILE A 9 24.87 -23.08 39.75
C ILE A 9 23.89 -24.27 39.70
N MET A 10 24.34 -25.47 39.32
CA MET A 10 23.49 -26.67 39.26
C MET A 10 23.03 -27.13 40.67
N MET A 11 23.88 -27.00 41.69
CA MET A 11 23.56 -27.34 43.09
C MET A 11 22.59 -26.33 43.73
N VAL A 12 22.70 -25.04 43.39
CA VAL A 12 21.76 -24.01 43.86
C VAL A 12 20.38 -24.14 43.19
N ILE A 13 20.33 -24.54 41.90
CA ILE A 13 19.05 -24.80 41.21
C ILE A 13 18.31 -26.01 41.83
N ALA A 14 19.04 -27.06 42.24
CA ALA A 14 18.45 -28.23 42.89
C ALA A 14 17.88 -27.92 44.29
N LEU A 15 18.49 -27.01 45.05
CA LEU A 15 18.02 -26.62 46.39
C LEU A 15 16.75 -25.75 46.34
N ILE A 16 16.57 -24.92 45.31
CA ILE A 16 15.39 -24.05 45.18
C ILE A 16 14.15 -24.87 44.76
N GLN A 17 14.32 -25.91 43.94
CA GLN A 17 13.21 -26.81 43.57
C GLN A 17 12.77 -27.74 44.71
N GLY A 18 13.68 -28.07 45.64
CA GLY A 18 13.36 -28.89 46.82
C GLY A 18 12.38 -28.23 47.79
N CYS A 19 12.41 -26.90 47.92
CA CYS A 19 11.55 -26.16 48.85
C CYS A 19 10.06 -26.14 48.45
N ALA A 20 9.76 -26.03 47.15
CA ALA A 20 8.38 -26.10 46.64
C ALA A 20 7.80 -27.50 46.80
N TYR A 21 8.61 -28.53 46.59
CA TYR A 21 8.20 -29.93 46.73
C TYR A 21 7.99 -30.34 48.20
N MET A 22 8.86 -29.89 49.10
CA MET A 22 8.73 -30.08 50.55
C MET A 22 7.50 -29.36 51.12
N THR A 23 7.22 -28.15 50.65
CA THR A 23 6.02 -27.41 51.08
C THR A 23 4.75 -28.05 50.55
N ALA A 24 4.71 -28.54 49.31
CA ALA A 24 3.57 -29.22 48.69
C ALA A 24 3.15 -30.53 49.39
N ARG A 25 4.05 -31.16 50.16
CA ARG A 25 3.78 -32.37 50.96
C ARG A 25 3.54 -32.11 52.45
N SER A 26 3.61 -30.84 52.87
CA SER A 26 3.45 -30.48 54.29
C SER A 26 1.97 -30.42 54.70
N PRO A 27 1.60 -30.76 55.94
CA PRO A 27 0.22 -30.61 56.41
C PRO A 27 -0.32 -29.17 56.38
N GLN A 28 0.57 -28.17 56.21
CA GLN A 28 0.26 -26.73 56.24
C GLN A 28 0.36 -26.07 54.86
N VAL A 29 0.18 -26.84 53.77
CA VAL A 29 0.25 -26.30 52.39
C VAL A 29 -0.69 -25.10 52.21
N VAL A 30 -1.94 -25.23 52.69
CA VAL A 30 -2.98 -24.20 52.52
C VAL A 30 -2.55 -22.88 53.17
N GLU A 31 -2.11 -22.92 54.43
CA GLU A 31 -1.66 -21.72 55.17
C GLU A 31 -0.46 -21.02 54.51
N LYS A 32 0.49 -21.80 53.98
CA LYS A 32 1.65 -21.25 53.27
C LYS A 32 1.26 -20.62 51.93
N VAL A 33 0.29 -21.20 51.24
CA VAL A 33 -0.23 -20.62 49.99
C VAL A 33 -1.01 -19.34 50.29
N ASP A 34 -1.78 -19.27 51.37
CA ASP A 34 -2.48 -18.04 51.78
C ASP A 34 -1.49 -16.90 52.09
N GLN A 35 -0.36 -17.20 52.72
CA GLN A 35 0.73 -16.23 52.93
C GLN A 35 1.34 -15.76 51.60
N MET A 36 1.52 -16.65 50.62
CA MET A 36 2.00 -16.30 49.28
C MET A 36 0.98 -15.42 48.53
N ILE A 37 -0.31 -15.69 48.67
CA ILE A 37 -1.39 -14.87 48.12
C ILE A 37 -1.36 -13.47 48.74
N ALA A 38 -1.27 -13.37 50.07
CA ALA A 38 -1.16 -12.09 50.77
C ALA A 38 0.09 -11.28 50.34
N ALA A 39 1.18 -11.97 50.01
CA ALA A 39 2.40 -11.37 49.46
C ALA A 39 2.35 -11.11 47.94
N GLN A 40 1.23 -11.41 47.26
CA GLN A 40 1.03 -11.33 45.81
C GLN A 40 2.03 -12.18 45.00
N GLN A 41 2.54 -13.28 45.56
CA GLN A 41 3.49 -14.19 44.93
C GLN A 41 2.77 -15.30 44.16
N TYR A 42 1.91 -14.92 43.23
CA TYR A 42 1.04 -15.85 42.50
C TYR A 42 1.82 -16.93 41.71
N GLY A 43 2.98 -16.59 41.15
CA GLY A 43 3.82 -17.58 40.46
C GLY A 43 4.37 -18.67 41.39
N GLN A 44 4.71 -18.32 42.63
CA GLN A 44 5.17 -19.29 43.62
C GLN A 44 4.01 -20.13 44.15
N ALA A 45 2.87 -19.47 44.44
CA ALA A 45 1.64 -20.15 44.85
C ALA A 45 1.21 -21.20 43.83
N ARG A 46 1.18 -20.86 42.53
CA ARG A 46 0.83 -21.81 41.45
C ARG A 46 1.80 -22.99 41.38
N LYS A 47 3.12 -22.76 41.51
CA LYS A 47 4.13 -23.83 41.52
C LYS A 47 3.95 -24.79 42.68
N VAL A 48 3.73 -24.27 43.89
CA VAL A 48 3.49 -25.10 45.09
C VAL A 48 2.20 -25.91 44.92
N LEU A 49 1.10 -25.28 44.52
CA LEU A 49 -0.19 -25.95 44.32
C LEU A 49 -0.15 -27.03 43.22
N SER A 50 0.52 -26.77 42.10
CA SER A 50 0.70 -27.75 41.02
C SER A 50 1.53 -28.98 41.42
N SER A 51 2.26 -28.90 42.52
CA SER A 51 3.13 -29.97 43.03
C SER A 51 2.44 -30.85 44.08
N VAL A 52 1.20 -30.54 44.48
CA VAL A 52 0.45 -31.28 45.51
C VAL A 52 -0.15 -32.56 44.91
N PRO A 53 0.10 -33.75 45.49
CA PRO A 53 -0.43 -35.00 44.96
C PRO A 53 -1.94 -35.18 45.26
N PRO A 54 -2.69 -35.90 44.40
CA PRO A 54 -4.11 -36.21 44.62
C PRO A 54 -4.42 -36.99 45.91
N SER A 55 -3.43 -37.66 46.49
CA SER A 55 -3.54 -38.41 47.74
C SER A 55 -3.43 -37.55 49.00
N HIS A 56 -3.26 -36.23 48.88
CA HIS A 56 -3.14 -35.32 50.02
C HIS A 56 -4.48 -35.16 50.76
N VAL A 57 -4.44 -35.10 52.10
CA VAL A 57 -5.64 -35.03 52.97
C VAL A 57 -6.52 -33.81 52.63
N ASP A 58 -5.90 -32.67 52.30
CA ASP A 58 -6.61 -31.44 51.92
C ASP A 58 -6.74 -31.22 50.40
N TYR A 59 -6.62 -32.26 49.56
CA TYR A 59 -6.60 -32.10 48.10
C TYR A 59 -7.82 -31.36 47.53
N VAL A 60 -9.02 -31.57 48.10
CA VAL A 60 -10.25 -30.85 47.70
C VAL A 60 -10.13 -29.33 47.97
N LYS A 61 -9.55 -28.93 49.10
CA LYS A 61 -9.31 -27.51 49.42
C LYS A 61 -8.24 -26.91 48.51
N VAL A 62 -7.20 -27.69 48.19
CA VAL A 62 -6.13 -27.30 47.27
C VAL A 62 -6.68 -27.04 45.86
N GLN A 63 -7.63 -27.84 45.38
CA GLN A 63 -8.30 -27.60 44.09
C GLN A 63 -9.06 -26.28 44.08
N ALA A 64 -9.86 -25.99 45.11
CA ALA A 64 -10.56 -24.71 45.20
C ALA A 64 -9.58 -23.51 45.26
N LEU A 65 -8.44 -23.71 45.92
CA LEU A 65 -7.39 -22.69 46.03
C LEU A 65 -6.64 -22.45 44.71
N ILE A 66 -6.54 -23.45 43.84
CA ILE A 66 -6.00 -23.29 42.48
C ILE A 66 -6.86 -22.30 41.68
N ASP A 67 -8.18 -22.47 41.70
CA ASP A 67 -9.10 -21.59 40.98
C ASP A 67 -9.04 -20.15 41.51
N GLU A 68 -9.00 -19.99 42.84
CA GLU A 68 -8.88 -18.67 43.46
C GLU A 68 -7.54 -17.99 43.13
N VAL A 69 -6.42 -18.71 43.25
CA VAL A 69 -5.09 -18.19 42.88
C VAL A 69 -5.05 -17.80 41.41
N ASN A 70 -5.64 -18.60 40.51
CA ASN A 70 -5.69 -18.28 39.09
C ASN A 70 -6.53 -17.02 38.82
N LYS A 71 -7.68 -16.87 39.47
CA LYS A 71 -8.53 -15.67 39.35
C LYS A 71 -7.82 -14.42 39.85
N GLN A 72 -7.18 -14.49 41.01
CA GLN A 72 -6.41 -13.36 41.56
C GLN A 72 -5.17 -13.04 40.71
N ALA A 73 -4.49 -14.06 40.18
CA ALA A 73 -3.37 -13.87 39.25
C ALA A 73 -3.81 -13.15 37.96
N LEU A 74 -4.98 -13.49 37.41
CA LEU A 74 -5.55 -12.81 36.25
C LEU A 74 -5.91 -11.35 36.55
N SER A 75 -6.52 -11.08 37.69
CA SER A 75 -6.84 -9.71 38.12
C SER A 75 -5.57 -8.87 38.33
N PHE A 76 -4.56 -9.44 38.97
CA PHE A 76 -3.25 -8.82 39.14
C PHE A 76 -2.58 -8.56 37.78
N GLU A 77 -2.59 -9.52 36.87
CA GLU A 77 -2.05 -9.36 35.52
C GLU A 77 -2.72 -8.20 34.79
N GLN A 78 -4.05 -8.13 34.82
CA GLN A 78 -4.81 -7.04 34.20
C GLN A 78 -4.47 -5.68 34.81
N GLN A 79 -4.32 -5.60 36.14
CA GLN A 79 -3.93 -4.38 36.82
C GLN A 79 -2.53 -3.91 36.39
N ILE A 80 -1.56 -4.81 36.34
CA ILE A 80 -0.19 -4.50 35.89
C ILE A 80 -0.19 -3.99 34.45
N LEU A 81 -0.95 -4.65 33.57
CA LEU A 81 -1.06 -4.24 32.16
C LEU A 81 -1.72 -2.87 32.01
N GLN A 82 -2.78 -2.60 32.77
CA GLN A 82 -3.48 -1.31 32.73
C GLN A 82 -2.57 -0.18 33.24
N GLN A 83 -2.01 -0.32 34.43
CA GLN A 83 -1.15 0.71 35.04
C GLN A 83 0.14 0.91 34.24
N GLY A 84 0.74 -0.16 33.73
CA GLY A 84 1.88 -0.07 32.82
C GLY A 84 1.53 0.62 31.50
N GLY A 85 0.35 0.35 30.94
CA GLY A 85 -0.15 1.01 29.73
C GLY A 85 -0.42 2.51 29.94
N GLU A 86 -0.97 2.90 31.09
CA GLU A 86 -1.15 4.31 31.47
C GLU A 86 0.20 5.05 31.56
N LEU A 87 1.23 4.40 32.13
CA LEU A 87 2.59 4.94 32.19
C LEU A 87 3.23 5.05 30.79
N GLU A 88 2.97 4.08 29.90
CA GLU A 88 3.42 4.12 28.51
C GLU A 88 2.80 5.29 27.74
N LEU A 89 1.47 5.47 27.84
CA LEU A 89 0.74 6.58 27.23
C LEU A 89 1.19 7.94 27.76
N ALA A 90 1.57 8.02 29.04
CA ALA A 90 2.12 9.22 29.65
C ALA A 90 3.59 9.50 29.26
N GLY A 91 4.21 8.68 28.41
CA GLY A 91 5.62 8.81 28.01
C GLY A 91 6.63 8.40 29.08
N LYS A 92 6.18 7.86 30.22
CA LYS A 92 7.01 7.47 31.36
C LYS A 92 7.54 6.04 31.18
N TRP A 93 8.19 5.76 30.05
CA TRP A 93 8.55 4.41 29.62
C TRP A 93 9.47 3.68 30.60
N TYR A 94 10.41 4.38 31.22
CA TYR A 94 11.26 3.79 32.25
C TYR A 94 10.44 3.27 33.44
N LEU A 95 9.47 4.05 33.92
CA LEU A 95 8.60 3.63 35.03
C LEU A 95 7.69 2.48 34.62
N ALA A 96 7.16 2.48 33.39
CA ALA A 96 6.36 1.38 32.85
C ALA A 96 7.16 0.06 32.79
N ILE A 97 8.42 0.10 32.32
CA ILE A 97 9.32 -1.06 32.30
C ILE A 97 9.56 -1.60 33.72
N GLN A 98 9.88 -0.73 34.67
CA GLN A 98 10.04 -1.11 36.08
C GLN A 98 8.76 -1.75 36.64
N HIS A 99 7.60 -1.19 36.26
CA HIS A 99 6.30 -1.71 36.67
C HIS A 99 6.04 -3.12 36.11
N TYR A 100 6.30 -3.36 34.83
CA TYR A 100 6.18 -4.69 34.21
C TYR A 100 7.16 -5.71 34.79
N GLN A 101 8.43 -5.31 35.02
CA GLN A 101 9.43 -6.17 35.66
C GLN A 101 9.01 -6.58 37.08
N LYS A 102 8.45 -5.65 37.85
CA LYS A 102 7.87 -5.94 39.17
C LYS A 102 6.68 -6.90 39.04
N GLY A 103 5.81 -6.71 38.06
CA GLY A 103 4.73 -7.64 37.74
C GLY A 103 5.22 -9.06 37.46
N LEU A 104 6.24 -9.20 36.61
CA LEU A 104 6.85 -10.50 36.27
C LEU A 104 7.58 -11.14 37.45
N SER A 105 8.12 -10.37 38.40
CA SER A 105 8.71 -10.94 39.62
C SER A 105 7.68 -11.68 40.49
N ARG A 106 6.41 -11.27 40.40
CA ARG A 106 5.27 -11.82 41.15
C ARG A 106 4.50 -12.88 40.34
N LEU A 107 4.46 -12.72 39.02
CA LEU A 107 3.84 -13.64 38.07
C LEU A 107 4.78 -13.91 36.86
N PRO A 108 5.82 -14.75 37.02
CA PRO A 108 6.84 -14.97 35.99
C PRO A 108 6.33 -15.63 34.72
N ASP A 109 5.24 -16.39 34.85
CA ASP A 109 4.64 -17.18 33.77
C ASP A 109 3.62 -16.37 32.94
N SER A 110 3.49 -15.06 33.19
CA SER A 110 2.63 -14.17 32.38
C SER A 110 3.29 -13.83 31.04
N GLU A 111 2.79 -14.45 29.97
CA GLU A 111 3.19 -14.11 28.60
C GLU A 111 2.73 -12.71 28.19
N ARG A 112 1.58 -12.25 28.72
CA ARG A 112 1.04 -10.93 28.38
C ARG A 112 1.91 -9.79 28.91
N ILE A 113 2.33 -9.85 30.18
CA ILE A 113 3.23 -8.83 30.75
C ILE A 113 4.60 -8.91 30.07
N ARG A 114 5.09 -10.12 29.77
CA ARG A 114 6.38 -10.30 29.07
C ARG A 114 6.35 -9.71 27.67
N SER A 115 5.29 -9.95 26.91
CA SER A 115 5.09 -9.37 25.58
C SER A 115 5.01 -7.84 25.66
N ALA A 116 4.21 -7.28 26.57
CA ALA A 116 4.12 -5.83 26.77
C ALA A 116 5.48 -5.20 27.11
N LEU A 117 6.26 -5.84 28.00
CA LEU A 117 7.61 -5.41 28.35
C LEU A 117 8.55 -5.43 27.14
N GLN A 118 8.56 -6.52 26.37
CA GLN A 118 9.42 -6.65 25.18
C GLN A 118 9.07 -5.59 24.12
N THR A 119 7.78 -5.39 23.83
CA THR A 119 7.34 -4.36 22.90
C THR A 119 7.78 -2.97 23.36
N LEU A 120 7.61 -2.65 24.65
CA LEU A 120 8.04 -1.36 25.19
C LEU A 120 9.56 -1.18 25.17
N GLN A 121 10.33 -2.24 25.45
CA GLN A 121 11.80 -2.19 25.36
C GLN A 121 12.29 -1.89 23.95
N VAL A 122 11.68 -2.52 22.93
CA VAL A 122 12.01 -2.23 21.53
C VAL A 122 11.68 -0.77 21.18
N LYS A 123 10.49 -0.28 21.56
CA LYS A 123 10.11 1.13 21.37
C LYS A 123 11.11 2.08 22.04
N GLN A 124 11.51 1.77 23.27
CA GLN A 124 12.48 2.56 24.02
C GLN A 124 13.85 2.58 23.32
N SER A 125 14.38 1.42 22.92
CA SER A 125 15.68 1.35 22.24
C SER A 125 15.68 2.14 20.93
N SER A 126 14.60 2.06 20.15
CA SER A 126 14.47 2.82 18.91
C SER A 126 14.44 4.33 19.17
N ARG A 127 13.72 4.80 20.20
CA ARG A 127 13.67 6.23 20.53
C ARG A 127 15.01 6.75 21.06
N ILE A 128 15.70 5.98 21.88
CA ILE A 128 17.04 6.33 22.36
C ILE A 128 18.00 6.46 21.18
N ALA A 129 18.03 5.47 20.28
CA ALA A 129 18.87 5.51 19.09
C ALA A 129 18.57 6.74 18.20
N ALA A 130 17.29 7.11 18.05
CA ALA A 130 16.90 8.32 17.31
C ALA A 130 17.41 9.60 17.97
N LEU A 131 17.30 9.71 19.31
CA LEU A 131 17.79 10.87 20.06
C LEU A 131 19.32 10.97 20.02
N GLU A 132 20.03 9.84 20.09
CA GLU A 132 21.49 9.79 19.95
C GLU A 132 21.93 10.27 18.56
N LEU A 133 21.19 9.90 17.52
CA LEU A 133 21.44 10.36 16.16
C LEU A 133 21.16 11.87 16.02
N GLU A 134 20.05 12.37 16.56
CA GLU A 134 19.75 13.81 16.59
C GLU A 134 20.86 14.60 17.28
N LEU A 135 21.36 14.10 18.41
CA LEU A 135 22.47 14.70 19.15
C LEU A 135 23.77 14.70 18.34
N LEU A 136 24.08 13.59 17.67
CA LEU A 136 25.26 13.47 16.82
C LEU A 136 25.22 14.45 15.65
N ILE A 137 24.06 14.60 15.01
CA ILE A 137 23.86 15.57 13.93
C ILE A 137 24.01 17.00 14.45
N ALA A 138 23.38 17.34 15.58
CA ALA A 138 23.49 18.66 16.19
C ALA A 138 24.94 19.00 16.57
N GLN A 139 25.68 18.02 17.13
CA GLN A 139 27.10 18.14 17.42
C GLN A 139 27.91 18.40 16.13
N GLY A 140 27.63 17.65 15.06
CA GLY A 140 28.29 17.85 13.77
C GLY A 140 28.00 19.22 13.15
N GLU A 141 26.74 19.67 13.18
CA GLU A 141 26.34 20.99 12.69
C GLU A 141 27.03 22.11 13.48
N TRP A 142 27.07 21.99 14.81
CA TRP A 142 27.78 22.94 15.67
C TRP A 142 29.29 22.95 15.39
N LEU A 143 29.93 21.78 15.28
CA LEU A 143 31.37 21.68 14.98
C LEU A 143 31.71 22.31 13.63
N LYS A 144 30.88 22.06 12.62
CA LYS A 144 31.06 22.65 11.28
C LYS A 144 31.05 24.18 11.33
N GLN A 145 30.04 24.75 11.97
CA GLN A 145 29.91 26.21 12.11
C GLN A 145 31.05 26.80 12.94
N ASN A 146 31.37 26.17 14.07
CA ASN A 146 32.39 26.66 14.98
C ASN A 146 33.79 26.60 14.35
N LEU A 147 34.16 25.50 13.68
CA LEU A 147 35.44 25.39 12.97
C LEU A 147 35.59 26.48 11.90
N ALA A 148 34.53 26.77 11.14
CA ALA A 148 34.56 27.84 10.16
C ALA A 148 34.86 29.21 10.80
N ILE A 149 34.15 29.55 11.88
CA ILE A 149 34.35 30.81 12.63
C ILE A 149 35.74 30.86 13.26
N GLN A 150 36.24 29.78 13.85
CA GLN A 150 37.58 29.76 14.45
C GLN A 150 38.68 29.89 13.41
N ASN A 151 38.53 29.27 12.24
CA ASN A 151 39.47 29.41 11.14
C ASN A 151 39.57 30.88 10.71
N GLU A 152 38.44 31.57 10.53
CA GLU A 152 38.44 33.00 10.20
C GLU A 152 39.11 33.86 11.28
N ARG A 153 38.77 33.62 12.56
CA ARG A 153 39.39 34.34 13.70
C ARG A 153 40.90 34.13 13.80
N SER A 154 41.40 32.95 13.41
CA SER A 154 42.83 32.63 13.44
C SER A 154 43.64 33.47 12.44
N LEU A 155 43.02 33.89 11.33
CA LEU A 155 43.64 34.75 10.33
C LEU A 155 43.80 36.21 10.84
N LEU A 156 43.03 36.60 11.85
CA LEU A 156 42.92 37.97 12.34
C LEU A 156 43.61 38.22 13.69
N THR A 157 44.02 37.17 14.41
CA THR A 157 44.59 37.32 15.77
C THR A 157 45.96 36.66 15.89
N SER A 158 46.83 37.22 16.74
CA SER A 158 48.11 36.58 17.04
C SER A 158 47.86 35.23 17.75
N ASN A 159 48.57 34.22 17.28
CA ASN A 159 48.39 32.84 17.72
C ASN A 159 49.12 32.62 19.05
N ASN A 160 48.43 32.05 20.04
CA ASN A 160 49.00 31.63 21.33
C ASN A 160 48.78 30.12 21.47
N TRP A 161 49.74 29.41 22.04
CA TRP A 161 49.74 27.95 22.24
C TRP A 161 48.40 27.40 22.78
N PHE A 162 47.75 28.09 23.72
CA PHE A 162 46.46 27.65 24.26
C PHE A 162 45.34 27.62 23.22
N LYS A 163 45.30 28.60 22.29
CA LYS A 163 44.31 28.63 21.20
C LYS A 163 44.56 27.51 20.18
N GLU A 164 45.83 27.22 19.89
CA GLU A 164 46.20 26.12 19.00
C GLU A 164 45.75 24.78 19.57
N LYS A 165 46.02 24.54 20.87
CA LYS A 165 45.59 23.31 21.53
C LYS A 165 44.06 23.13 21.55
N GLN A 166 43.32 24.21 21.82
CA GLN A 166 41.85 24.17 21.76
C GLN A 166 41.34 23.85 20.35
N ARG A 167 42.03 24.35 19.32
CA ARG A 167 41.72 24.05 17.91
C ARG A 167 42.01 22.59 17.58
N GLU A 168 43.17 22.06 17.99
CA GLU A 168 43.53 20.65 17.80
C GLU A 168 42.48 19.71 18.41
N GLU A 169 42.02 20.00 19.63
CA GLU A 169 40.95 19.23 20.27
C GLU A 169 39.63 19.32 19.49
N MET A 170 39.27 20.49 18.98
CA MET A 170 38.06 20.68 18.19
C MET A 170 38.11 19.94 16.86
N VAL A 171 39.26 19.98 16.17
CA VAL A 171 39.49 19.24 14.93
C VAL A 171 39.39 17.74 15.19
N LYS A 172 40.02 17.25 16.26
CA LYS A 172 39.91 15.84 16.66
C LYS A 172 38.46 15.43 16.91
N ASN A 173 37.69 16.26 17.61
CA ASN A 173 36.27 16.00 17.84
C ASN A 173 35.47 16.01 16.54
N ALA A 174 35.80 16.89 15.58
CA ALA A 174 35.17 16.89 14.25
C ALA A 174 35.47 15.62 13.47
N LEU A 175 36.71 15.14 13.47
CA LEU A 175 37.09 13.87 12.83
C LEU A 175 36.34 12.67 13.43
N GLN A 176 36.24 12.61 14.77
CA GLN A 176 35.48 11.55 15.45
C GLN A 176 33.98 11.62 15.14
N THR A 177 33.43 12.84 15.13
CA THR A 177 32.01 13.07 14.79
C THR A 177 31.74 12.72 13.33
N ALA A 178 32.64 13.07 12.41
CA ALA A 178 32.56 12.72 11.00
C ALA A 178 32.59 11.20 10.79
N ALA A 179 33.48 10.48 11.47
CA ALA A 179 33.54 9.03 11.41
C ALA A 179 32.23 8.37 11.88
N ALA A 180 31.67 8.84 13.00
CA ALA A 180 30.39 8.34 13.51
C ALA A 180 29.20 8.68 12.59
N LEU A 181 29.17 9.88 12.01
CA LEU A 181 28.16 10.28 11.03
C LEU A 181 28.26 9.46 9.75
N ARG A 182 29.47 9.15 9.29
CA ARG A 182 29.71 8.28 8.12
C ARG A 182 29.16 6.88 8.36
N GLU A 183 29.51 6.25 9.49
CA GLU A 183 29.00 4.92 9.86
C GLU A 183 27.47 4.90 9.93
N ARG A 184 26.85 5.94 10.51
CA ARG A 184 25.39 6.08 10.52
C ARG A 184 24.81 6.27 9.12
N GLY A 185 25.51 6.97 8.25
CA GLY A 185 25.14 7.15 6.85
C GLY A 185 25.20 5.88 6.04
N GLU A 186 26.23 5.07 6.24
CA GLU A 186 26.36 3.75 5.63
C GLU A 186 25.25 2.79 6.10
N LEU A 187 24.95 2.78 7.40
CA LEU A 187 23.82 2.02 7.93
C LEU A 187 22.48 2.50 7.34
N ALA A 188 22.29 3.81 7.22
CA ALA A 188 21.09 4.39 6.60
C ALA A 188 20.99 4.00 5.12
N LEU A 189 22.11 3.91 4.40
CA LEU A 189 22.13 3.35 3.05
C LEU A 189 21.69 1.89 3.05
N GLU A 190 22.18 1.04 3.95
CA GLU A 190 21.75 -0.36 4.06
C GLU A 190 20.25 -0.51 4.36
N GLN A 191 19.70 0.44 5.12
CA GLN A 191 18.29 0.48 5.53
C GLN A 191 17.35 1.19 4.54
N ASP A 192 17.85 1.58 3.36
CA ASP A 192 17.10 2.34 2.35
C ASP A 192 16.62 3.74 2.81
N GLU A 193 17.17 4.26 3.91
CA GLU A 193 16.87 5.59 4.45
C GLU A 193 17.69 6.68 3.75
N LEU A 194 17.46 6.87 2.44
CA LEU A 194 18.29 7.72 1.58
C LEU A 194 18.40 9.17 2.05
N SER A 195 17.32 9.76 2.54
CA SER A 195 17.31 11.16 2.99
C SER A 195 18.16 11.37 4.24
N LEU A 196 18.11 10.40 5.16
CA LEU A 196 18.97 10.41 6.33
C LEU A 196 20.42 10.20 5.92
N ALA A 197 20.69 9.19 5.08
CA ALA A 197 22.02 8.89 4.56
C ALA A 197 22.64 10.12 3.88
N GLU A 198 21.90 10.79 3.00
CA GLU A 198 22.29 12.03 2.35
C GLU A 198 22.67 13.11 3.36
N ARG A 199 21.79 13.37 4.35
CA ARG A 199 22.04 14.38 5.37
C ARG A 199 23.32 14.11 6.16
N VAL A 200 23.51 12.90 6.66
CA VAL A 200 24.62 12.57 7.57
C VAL A 200 25.93 12.36 6.84
N LEU A 201 25.93 11.79 5.62
CA LEU A 201 27.14 11.61 4.81
C LEU A 201 27.67 12.96 4.31
N HIS A 202 26.79 13.88 3.90
CA HIS A 202 27.22 15.23 3.56
C HIS A 202 27.79 15.98 4.77
N LEU A 203 27.17 15.84 5.94
CA LEU A 203 27.69 16.46 7.16
C LEU A 203 29.05 15.86 7.55
N ALA A 204 29.22 14.54 7.41
CA ALA A 204 30.50 13.86 7.64
C ALA A 204 31.59 14.41 6.72
N TRP A 205 31.32 14.51 5.42
CA TRP A 205 32.28 15.06 4.44
C TRP A 205 32.61 16.54 4.69
N GLN A 206 31.63 17.36 5.12
CA GLN A 206 31.88 18.76 5.47
C GLN A 206 32.79 18.92 6.71
N LEU A 207 32.77 17.95 7.63
CA LEU A 207 33.62 17.94 8.81
C LEU A 207 35.00 17.34 8.54
N ASP A 208 35.07 16.32 7.69
CA ASP A 208 36.29 15.63 7.28
C ASP A 208 36.23 15.28 5.78
N PRO A 209 36.75 16.15 4.89
CA PRO A 209 36.93 15.81 3.48
C PRO A 209 38.08 14.81 3.34
N SER A 210 37.75 13.52 3.39
CA SER A 210 38.70 12.41 3.32
C SER A 210 38.19 11.33 2.35
N PRO A 211 39.06 10.46 1.83
CA PRO A 211 38.63 9.37 0.95
C PRO A 211 37.52 8.51 1.56
N ALA A 212 37.53 8.31 2.88
CA ALA A 212 36.51 7.54 3.58
C ALA A 212 35.12 8.19 3.53
N THR A 213 35.01 9.51 3.70
CA THR A 213 33.70 10.20 3.61
C THR A 213 33.24 10.35 2.16
N GLU A 214 34.18 10.44 1.20
CA GLU A 214 33.88 10.42 -0.23
C GLU A 214 33.33 9.07 -0.71
N GLU A 215 33.86 7.95 -0.22
CA GLU A 215 33.33 6.61 -0.52
C GLU A 215 31.85 6.49 -0.14
N GLY A 216 31.46 7.00 1.02
CA GLY A 216 30.06 7.04 1.45
C GLY A 216 29.16 7.86 0.52
N LEU A 217 29.62 9.04 0.08
CA LEU A 217 28.88 9.87 -0.89
C LEU A 217 28.79 9.21 -2.27
N GLN A 218 29.82 8.50 -2.72
CA GLN A 218 29.79 7.74 -3.97
C GLN A 218 28.80 6.57 -3.90
N ALA A 219 28.74 5.87 -2.77
CA ALA A 219 27.76 4.81 -2.54
C ALA A 219 26.32 5.35 -2.59
N LEU A 220 26.07 6.50 -1.94
CA LEU A 220 24.79 7.22 -2.02
C LEU A 220 24.42 7.57 -3.46
N ALA A 221 25.32 8.21 -4.21
CA ALA A 221 25.06 8.62 -5.60
C ALA A 221 24.78 7.42 -6.52
N THR A 222 25.51 6.32 -6.33
CA THR A 222 25.29 5.07 -7.06
C THR A 222 23.91 4.50 -6.78
N LYS A 223 23.50 4.47 -5.51
CA LYS A 223 22.19 3.99 -5.10
C LYS A 223 21.05 4.86 -5.63
N GLN A 224 21.17 6.18 -5.52
CA GLN A 224 20.20 7.13 -6.09
C GLN A 224 20.03 6.93 -7.60
N LYS A 225 21.13 6.77 -8.34
CA LYS A 225 21.09 6.51 -9.79
C LYS A 225 20.43 5.17 -10.10
N MET A 226 20.70 4.13 -9.32
CA MET A 226 20.04 2.82 -9.48
C MET A 226 18.52 2.93 -9.31
N ILE A 227 18.06 3.62 -8.25
CA ILE A 227 16.63 3.82 -7.98
C ILE A 227 15.97 4.59 -9.10
N MET A 228 16.57 5.70 -9.56
CA MET A 228 16.06 6.47 -10.68
C MET A 228 15.93 5.61 -11.96
N ASN A 229 16.93 4.77 -12.26
CA ASN A 229 16.88 3.88 -13.42
C ASN A 229 15.75 2.84 -13.29
N LEU A 230 15.56 2.27 -12.11
CA LEU A 230 14.48 1.31 -11.85
C LEU A 230 13.09 1.96 -12.00
N GLU A 231 12.93 3.18 -11.48
CA GLU A 231 11.68 3.95 -11.66
C GLU A 231 11.42 4.26 -13.13
N GLN A 232 12.45 4.64 -13.89
CA GLN A 232 12.29 4.90 -15.31
C GLN A 232 11.92 3.63 -16.09
N GLN A 233 12.55 2.50 -15.76
CA GLN A 233 12.24 1.20 -16.37
C GLN A 233 10.82 0.74 -16.05
N SER A 234 10.39 0.87 -14.79
CA SER A 234 9.02 0.51 -14.38
C SER A 234 7.97 1.37 -15.10
N LYS A 235 8.16 2.69 -15.17
CA LYS A 235 7.27 3.60 -15.93
C LYS A 235 7.23 3.26 -17.42
N ALA A 236 8.38 2.96 -18.03
CA ALA A 236 8.44 2.55 -19.43
C ALA A 236 7.70 1.22 -19.66
N ALA A 237 7.88 0.24 -18.77
CA ALA A 237 7.19 -1.05 -18.84
C ALA A 237 5.67 -0.91 -18.66
N GLU A 238 5.21 -0.04 -17.75
CA GLU A 238 3.79 0.26 -17.56
C GLU A 238 3.17 0.95 -18.78
N ALA A 239 3.86 1.94 -19.34
CA ALA A 239 3.41 2.63 -20.55
C ALA A 239 3.29 1.65 -21.74
N GLU A 240 4.24 0.73 -21.87
CA GLU A 240 4.20 -0.31 -22.91
C GLU A 240 3.04 -1.28 -22.70
N ARG A 241 2.81 -1.75 -21.47
CA ARG A 241 1.64 -2.59 -21.14
C ARG A 241 0.32 -1.90 -21.46
N GLN A 242 0.20 -0.62 -21.14
CA GLN A 242 -1.00 0.16 -21.44
C GLN A 242 -1.20 0.30 -22.96
N ARG A 243 -0.14 0.57 -23.71
CA ARG A 243 -0.20 0.64 -25.19
C ARG A 243 -0.64 -0.70 -25.78
N GLN A 244 -0.07 -1.81 -25.30
CA GLN A 244 -0.45 -3.15 -25.75
C GLN A 244 -1.91 -3.45 -25.45
N ALA A 245 -2.40 -3.16 -24.24
CA ALA A 245 -3.81 -3.36 -23.88
C ALA A 245 -4.76 -2.52 -24.76
N ILE A 246 -4.40 -1.27 -25.10
CA ILE A 246 -5.20 -0.44 -26.01
C ILE A 246 -5.21 -1.04 -27.42
N LEU A 247 -4.07 -1.50 -27.92
CA LEU A 247 -3.96 -2.13 -29.24
C LEU A 247 -4.79 -3.43 -29.30
N GLU A 248 -4.69 -4.28 -28.28
CA GLU A 248 -5.47 -5.51 -28.17
C GLU A 248 -6.98 -5.23 -28.10
N SER A 249 -7.40 -4.26 -27.27
CA SER A 249 -8.80 -3.84 -27.19
C SER A 249 -9.32 -3.31 -28.53
N ARG A 250 -8.50 -2.54 -29.24
CA ARG A 250 -8.84 -2.01 -30.57
C ARG A 250 -8.98 -3.13 -31.59
N GLN A 251 -8.06 -4.09 -31.60
CA GLN A 251 -8.11 -5.27 -32.47
C GLN A 251 -9.34 -6.13 -32.16
N HIS A 252 -9.63 -6.37 -30.89
CA HIS A 252 -10.79 -7.14 -30.45
C HIS A 252 -12.10 -6.48 -30.90
N MET A 253 -12.25 -5.17 -30.65
CA MET A 253 -13.44 -4.43 -31.09
C MET A 253 -13.57 -4.43 -32.61
N ARG A 254 -12.46 -4.28 -33.35
CA ARG A 254 -12.46 -4.37 -34.81
C ARG A 254 -12.94 -5.73 -35.30
N GLY A 255 -12.49 -6.82 -34.66
CA GLY A 255 -12.95 -8.18 -34.95
C GLY A 255 -14.46 -8.35 -34.74
N ILE A 256 -15.01 -7.82 -33.64
CA ILE A 256 -16.46 -7.84 -33.38
C ILE A 256 -17.22 -7.08 -34.48
N LEU A 257 -16.80 -5.85 -34.78
CA LEU A 257 -17.45 -5.01 -35.80
C LEU A 257 -17.40 -5.66 -37.18
N LEU A 258 -16.29 -6.33 -37.54
CA LEU A 258 -16.16 -7.02 -38.80
C LEU A 258 -17.10 -8.22 -38.91
N THR A 259 -17.27 -8.98 -37.83
CA THR A 259 -18.25 -10.08 -37.78
C THR A 259 -19.66 -9.55 -37.95
N SER A 260 -20.05 -8.53 -37.18
CA SER A 260 -21.39 -7.92 -37.28
C SER A 260 -21.64 -7.27 -38.65
N PHE A 261 -20.61 -6.68 -39.26
CA PHE A 261 -20.70 -6.15 -40.62
C PHE A 261 -21.02 -7.24 -41.64
N ARG A 262 -20.32 -8.38 -41.57
CA ARG A 262 -20.56 -9.53 -42.46
C ARG A 262 -21.95 -10.11 -42.29
N GLU A 263 -22.43 -10.25 -41.05
CA GLU A 263 -23.78 -10.72 -40.74
C GLU A 263 -24.85 -9.77 -41.28
N ALA A 264 -24.72 -8.46 -41.02
CA ALA A 264 -25.65 -7.45 -41.52
C ALA A 264 -25.71 -7.43 -43.07
N LEU A 265 -24.57 -7.63 -43.74
CA LEU A 265 -24.50 -7.78 -45.19
C LEU A 265 -25.26 -9.03 -45.68
N ALA A 266 -25.04 -10.18 -45.03
CA ALA A 266 -25.72 -11.43 -45.37
C ALA A 266 -27.24 -11.32 -45.20
N ASP A 267 -27.69 -10.67 -44.13
CA ASP A 267 -29.10 -10.48 -43.78
C ASP A 267 -29.77 -9.32 -44.54
N ARG A 268 -29.06 -8.67 -45.49
CA ARG A 268 -29.53 -7.49 -46.25
C ARG A 268 -29.92 -6.30 -45.37
N GLN A 269 -29.35 -6.18 -44.17
CA GLN A 269 -29.54 -5.05 -43.25
C GLN A 269 -28.56 -3.92 -43.59
N LEU A 270 -28.72 -3.33 -44.78
CA LEU A 270 -27.72 -2.44 -45.39
C LEU A 270 -27.41 -1.17 -44.57
N SER A 271 -28.41 -0.59 -43.90
CA SER A 271 -28.20 0.58 -43.01
C SER A 271 -27.31 0.23 -41.82
N GLN A 272 -27.51 -0.92 -41.17
CA GLN A 272 -26.66 -1.37 -40.06
C GLN A 272 -25.25 -1.72 -40.53
N ALA A 273 -25.14 -2.31 -41.72
CA ALA A 273 -23.86 -2.60 -42.35
C ALA A 273 -23.03 -1.31 -42.58
N SER A 274 -23.66 -0.22 -43.04
CA SER A 274 -23.02 1.10 -43.17
C SER A 274 -22.52 1.64 -41.84
N ASP A 275 -23.30 1.49 -40.76
CA ASP A 275 -22.90 1.93 -39.42
C ASP A 275 -21.65 1.19 -38.91
N PHE A 276 -21.56 -0.13 -39.14
CA PHE A 276 -20.39 -0.91 -38.74
C PHE A 276 -19.13 -0.48 -39.50
N VAL A 277 -19.24 -0.21 -40.81
CA VAL A 277 -18.12 0.31 -41.62
C VAL A 277 -17.64 1.67 -41.10
N ALA A 278 -18.57 2.58 -40.78
CA ALA A 278 -18.22 3.88 -40.20
C ALA A 278 -17.46 3.72 -38.87
N ARG A 279 -17.90 2.80 -37.99
CA ARG A 279 -17.21 2.48 -36.73
C ARG A 279 -15.84 1.84 -36.95
N LEU A 280 -15.70 0.96 -37.94
CA LEU A 280 -14.40 0.37 -38.32
C LEU A 280 -13.39 1.44 -38.75
N LYS A 281 -13.84 2.45 -39.52
CA LYS A 281 -13.00 3.60 -39.92
C LYS A 281 -12.55 4.46 -38.74
N LEU A 282 -13.40 4.62 -37.71
CA LEU A 282 -13.01 5.28 -36.46
C LEU A 282 -11.92 4.50 -35.71
N LEU A 283 -11.91 3.17 -35.85
CA LEU A 283 -10.84 2.31 -35.34
C LEU A 283 -9.63 2.22 -36.27
N GLY A 284 -9.48 3.09 -37.28
CA GLY A 284 -8.33 3.17 -38.18
C GLY A 284 -8.64 2.76 -39.62
N GLU A 285 -7.65 2.94 -40.50
CA GLU A 285 -7.78 2.66 -41.93
C GLU A 285 -8.26 1.24 -42.20
N LEU A 286 -9.19 1.10 -43.15
CA LEU A 286 -9.67 -0.22 -43.58
C LEU A 286 -8.55 -0.97 -44.30
N ASN A 287 -8.42 -2.27 -43.98
CA ASN A 287 -7.57 -3.18 -44.73
C ASN A 287 -8.25 -3.57 -46.05
N GLU A 288 -7.55 -4.32 -46.90
CA GLU A 288 -8.06 -4.62 -48.24
C GLU A 288 -9.36 -5.44 -48.21
N ASP A 289 -9.48 -6.42 -47.30
CA ASP A 289 -10.68 -7.25 -47.16
C ASP A 289 -11.90 -6.43 -46.73
N GLU A 290 -11.73 -5.52 -45.77
CA GLU A 290 -12.77 -4.62 -45.30
C GLU A 290 -13.19 -3.63 -46.40
N ARG A 291 -12.25 -3.13 -47.21
CA ARG A 291 -12.56 -2.29 -48.38
C ARG A 291 -13.31 -3.05 -49.46
N GLN A 292 -13.04 -4.35 -49.63
CA GLN A 292 -13.80 -5.17 -50.57
C GLN A 292 -15.25 -5.34 -50.09
N LEU A 293 -15.45 -5.59 -48.79
CA LEU A 293 -16.79 -5.67 -48.21
C LEU A 293 -17.52 -4.33 -48.26
N GLU A 294 -16.83 -3.21 -48.04
CA GLU A 294 -17.40 -1.87 -48.20
C GLU A 294 -17.87 -1.62 -49.65
N ARG A 295 -17.03 -1.93 -50.65
CA ARG A 295 -17.44 -1.83 -52.07
C ARG A 295 -18.64 -2.71 -52.39
N GLN A 296 -18.71 -3.90 -51.80
CA GLN A 296 -19.87 -4.78 -51.95
C GLN A 296 -21.12 -4.15 -51.33
N LEU A 297 -21.02 -3.57 -50.13
CA LEU A 297 -22.11 -2.86 -49.48
C LEU A 297 -22.62 -1.70 -50.36
N GLU A 298 -21.72 -0.86 -50.86
CA GLU A 298 -22.05 0.29 -51.72
C GLU A 298 -22.84 -0.15 -52.97
N LEU A 299 -22.42 -1.24 -53.61
CA LEU A 299 -23.12 -1.79 -54.77
C LEU A 299 -24.54 -2.26 -54.39
N LEU A 300 -24.70 -2.92 -53.25
CA LEU A 300 -26.01 -3.40 -52.78
C LEU A 300 -26.94 -2.26 -52.39
N ILE A 301 -26.41 -1.21 -51.74
CA ILE A 301 -27.16 0.00 -51.42
C ILE A 301 -27.67 0.64 -52.70
N LYS A 302 -26.79 0.84 -53.68
CA LYS A 302 -27.16 1.44 -54.97
C LYS A 302 -28.31 0.67 -55.65
N GLN A 303 -28.20 -0.66 -55.73
CA GLN A 303 -29.25 -1.50 -56.31
C GLN A 303 -30.58 -1.38 -55.54
N GLN A 304 -30.54 -1.37 -54.21
CA GLN A 304 -31.73 -1.27 -53.37
C GLN A 304 -32.39 0.11 -53.46
N VAL A 305 -31.59 1.17 -53.59
CA VAL A 305 -32.04 2.55 -53.80
C VAL A 305 -32.74 2.66 -55.16
N GLU A 306 -32.10 2.22 -56.25
CA GLU A 306 -32.69 2.22 -57.60
C GLU A 306 -34.03 1.47 -57.62
N ALA A 307 -34.08 0.25 -57.09
CA ALA A 307 -35.32 -0.52 -57.02
C ALA A 307 -36.42 0.15 -56.15
N GLY A 308 -36.04 0.82 -55.07
CA GLY A 308 -36.96 1.56 -54.20
C GLY A 308 -37.55 2.80 -54.88
N ILE A 309 -36.74 3.52 -55.66
CA ILE A 309 -37.17 4.64 -56.50
C ILE A 309 -38.19 4.16 -57.53
N ASP A 310 -37.84 3.14 -58.32
CA ASP A 310 -38.67 2.61 -59.40
C ASP A 310 -40.02 2.10 -58.87
N LYS A 311 -40.00 1.36 -57.77
CA LYS A 311 -41.22 0.87 -57.12
C LYS A 311 -42.13 2.00 -56.61
N GLY A 312 -41.55 3.07 -56.07
CA GLY A 312 -42.32 4.23 -55.67
C GLY A 312 -42.94 4.95 -56.87
N VAL A 313 -42.22 5.04 -57.99
CA VAL A 313 -42.73 5.62 -59.25
C VAL A 313 -43.89 4.77 -59.81
N GLU A 314 -43.80 3.45 -59.76
CA GLU A 314 -44.88 2.54 -60.17
C GLU A 314 -46.15 2.74 -59.33
N HIS A 315 -46.03 2.70 -58.00
CA HIS A 315 -47.16 2.96 -57.08
C HIS A 315 -47.78 4.34 -57.33
N TYR A 316 -46.94 5.36 -57.54
CA TYR A 316 -47.41 6.71 -57.85
C TYR A 316 -48.21 6.76 -59.15
N GLY A 317 -47.77 6.05 -60.20
CA GLY A 317 -48.49 5.93 -61.47
C GLY A 317 -49.85 5.25 -61.34
N LEU A 318 -49.99 4.31 -60.39
CA LEU A 318 -51.24 3.64 -60.03
C LEU A 318 -52.12 4.44 -59.05
N ALA A 319 -51.77 5.70 -58.77
CA ALA A 319 -52.43 6.57 -57.77
C ALA A 319 -52.43 6.01 -56.33
N GLN A 320 -51.50 5.10 -56.02
CA GLN A 320 -51.26 4.53 -54.70
C GLN A 320 -50.22 5.37 -53.94
N TYR A 321 -50.57 6.61 -53.60
CA TYR A 321 -49.60 7.61 -53.14
C TYR A 321 -49.00 7.31 -51.76
N GLU A 322 -49.75 6.72 -50.83
CA GLU A 322 -49.20 6.31 -49.53
C GLU A 322 -48.14 5.21 -49.69
N GLN A 323 -48.37 4.24 -50.59
CA GLN A 323 -47.42 3.15 -50.88
C GLN A 323 -46.17 3.68 -51.63
N ALA A 324 -46.34 4.68 -52.49
CA ALA A 324 -45.24 5.37 -53.16
C ALA A 324 -44.33 6.07 -52.16
N ILE A 325 -44.90 6.89 -51.27
CA ILE A 325 -44.17 7.58 -50.19
C ILE A 325 -43.46 6.57 -49.28
N ALA A 326 -44.11 5.46 -48.92
CA ALA A 326 -43.49 4.43 -48.10
C ALA A 326 -42.28 3.77 -48.80
N SER A 327 -42.31 3.63 -50.13
CA SER A 327 -41.20 3.07 -50.91
C SER A 327 -40.01 4.03 -50.95
N TRP A 328 -40.25 5.33 -51.20
CA TRP A 328 -39.20 6.34 -51.18
C TRP A 328 -38.65 6.63 -49.78
N LYS A 329 -39.48 6.56 -48.72
CA LYS A 329 -38.98 6.67 -47.34
C LYS A 329 -37.98 5.56 -46.99
N LYS A 330 -38.11 4.36 -47.57
CA LYS A 330 -37.11 3.30 -47.42
C LYS A 330 -35.79 3.61 -48.12
N VAL A 331 -35.83 4.35 -49.24
CA VAL A 331 -34.62 4.86 -49.90
C VAL A 331 -33.87 5.83 -48.98
N LEU A 332 -34.60 6.74 -48.32
CA LEU A 332 -34.01 7.71 -47.39
C LEU A 332 -33.41 7.09 -46.11
N LEU A 333 -33.75 5.84 -45.78
CA LEU A 333 -33.07 5.13 -44.69
C LEU A 333 -31.65 4.68 -45.07
N LEU A 334 -31.36 4.55 -46.37
CA LEU A 334 -30.06 4.16 -46.90
C LEU A 334 -29.26 5.37 -47.37
N GLU A 335 -29.94 6.32 -48.01
CA GLU A 335 -29.38 7.58 -48.48
C GLU A 335 -30.26 8.73 -47.99
N PRO A 336 -30.02 9.27 -46.78
CA PRO A 336 -30.84 10.32 -46.20
C PRO A 336 -30.95 11.59 -47.04
N GLU A 337 -29.95 11.85 -47.89
CA GLU A 337 -29.86 13.04 -48.75
C GLU A 337 -30.24 12.74 -50.22
N ASN A 338 -30.91 11.62 -50.50
CA ASN A 338 -31.32 11.30 -51.87
C ASN A 338 -32.36 12.30 -52.40
N GLU A 339 -31.91 13.25 -53.24
CA GLU A 339 -32.72 14.35 -53.77
C GLU A 339 -33.97 13.84 -54.51
N GLN A 340 -33.82 12.80 -55.32
CA GLN A 340 -34.92 12.23 -56.11
C GLN A 340 -36.04 11.68 -55.22
N ALA A 341 -35.70 10.91 -54.18
CA ALA A 341 -36.68 10.40 -53.22
C ALA A 341 -37.38 11.53 -52.46
N LEU A 342 -36.64 12.55 -52.01
CA LEU A 342 -37.21 13.71 -51.31
C LEU A 342 -38.22 14.47 -52.19
N GLU A 343 -37.86 14.76 -53.44
CA GLU A 343 -38.74 15.45 -54.38
C GLU A 343 -40.01 14.64 -54.70
N HIS A 344 -39.85 13.34 -54.92
CA HIS A 344 -40.97 12.44 -55.22
C HIS A 344 -41.94 12.34 -54.03
N ILE A 345 -41.44 12.24 -52.80
CA ILE A 345 -42.26 12.27 -51.58
C ILE A 345 -43.02 13.59 -51.48
N ALA A 346 -42.34 14.74 -51.61
CA ALA A 346 -42.96 16.05 -51.50
C ALA A 346 -44.05 16.28 -52.57
N ARG A 347 -43.91 15.68 -53.76
CA ARG A 347 -44.94 15.71 -54.81
C ARG A 347 -46.15 14.85 -54.44
N ALA A 348 -45.95 13.63 -53.95
CA ALA A 348 -47.05 12.74 -53.58
C ALA A 348 -47.82 13.24 -52.35
N GLU A 349 -47.15 13.81 -51.35
CA GLU A 349 -47.79 14.39 -50.17
C GLU A 349 -48.72 15.55 -50.54
N ARG A 350 -48.31 16.43 -51.47
CA ARG A 350 -49.17 17.51 -52.00
C ARG A 350 -50.44 16.98 -52.66
N ILE A 351 -50.38 15.84 -53.33
CA ILE A 351 -51.55 15.23 -53.99
C ILE A 351 -52.48 14.62 -52.95
N LEU A 352 -51.95 13.90 -51.96
CA LEU A 352 -52.75 13.34 -50.87
C LEU A 352 -53.48 14.43 -50.09
N GLU A 353 -52.80 15.52 -49.76
CA GLU A 353 -53.41 16.66 -49.09
C GLU A 353 -54.58 17.24 -49.90
N LYS A 354 -54.40 17.41 -51.22
CA LYS A 354 -55.47 17.87 -52.12
C LYS A 354 -56.64 16.90 -52.16
N LEU A 355 -56.39 15.60 -52.24
CA LEU A 355 -57.43 14.56 -52.25
C LEU A 355 -58.19 14.49 -50.92
N GLN A 356 -57.51 14.68 -49.79
CA GLN A 356 -58.13 14.71 -48.47
C GLN A 356 -59.07 15.92 -48.33
N ARG A 357 -58.61 17.13 -48.70
CA ARG A 357 -59.46 18.34 -48.70
C ARG A 357 -60.72 18.17 -49.58
N LEU A 358 -60.59 17.49 -50.72
CA LEU A 358 -61.73 17.20 -51.60
C LEU A 358 -62.73 16.20 -50.99
N ARG A 359 -62.27 15.24 -50.18
CA ARG A 359 -63.15 14.31 -49.44
C ARG A 359 -63.84 14.99 -48.26
N GLU A 360 -63.14 15.86 -47.53
CA GLU A 360 -63.69 16.62 -46.41
C GLU A 360 -64.79 17.58 -46.85
N ASN A 361 -64.58 18.30 -47.97
CA ASN A 361 -65.60 19.17 -48.55
C ASN A 361 -66.85 18.41 -49.04
N LYS A 362 -66.68 17.17 -49.55
CA LYS A 362 -67.81 16.32 -50.00
C LYS A 362 -68.62 15.68 -48.86
N ASN A 363 -68.08 15.63 -47.65
CA ASN A 363 -68.78 15.06 -46.49
C ASN A 363 -69.46 16.15 -45.63
N GLN A 364 -69.30 17.43 -46.00
CA GLN A 364 -69.94 18.59 -45.35
C GLN A 364 -71.15 19.14 -46.14
N GLU A 365 -71.36 18.64 -47.36
CA GLU A 365 -72.61 18.76 -48.13
C GLU A 365 -73.49 17.53 -47.89
#